data_AF-A0A3P7E3R1-F1
#
_entry.id   AF-A0A3P7E3R1-F1
#
_cell.length_a   1.000
_cell.length_b   1.000
_cell.length_c   1.000
_cell.angle_alpha   90.00
_cell.angle_beta   90.00
_cell.angle_gamma   90.00
#
_symmetry.space_group_name_H-M   'P 1'
#
loop_
_entity.id
_entity.type
_entity.pdbx_description
1 polymer ?
#
loop_
_entity_poly.entity_id
_entity_poly.type
_entity_poly.pdbx_seq_one_letter_code
_entity_poly.pdbx_strand_id
1 'polypeptide(L)' 'MPHGMCKLARIKEIKRGKDREVRNVSIELPQGKILNRPMNMLYSLEIKDEENSNSQPAVFDKSIQSADE' A
#
# COMPACT_ATOMS: atom_id res chain seq x y z
N MET A 1 9.86 25.27 -13.10
CA MET A 1 11.34 25.37 -13.02
C MET A 1 11.88 24.08 -12.42
N PRO A 2 12.72 23.33 -13.16
CA PRO A 2 12.28 22.00 -13.61
C PRO A 2 11.86 21.18 -12.39
N HIS A 3 10.57 20.84 -12.33
CA HIS A 3 9.95 20.24 -11.15
C HIS A 3 10.85 19.10 -10.69
N GLY A 4 11.52 19.28 -9.54
CA GLY A 4 12.45 18.29 -9.03
C GLY A 4 11.75 16.93 -9.07
N MET A 5 12.46 15.89 -9.50
CA MET A 5 11.89 14.58 -9.78
C MET A 5 10.98 14.11 -8.63
N CYS A 6 9.66 14.16 -8.86
CA CYS A 6 8.67 13.70 -7.91
C CYS A 6 8.67 12.17 -7.90
N LYS A 7 9.05 11.58 -6.77
CA LYS A 7 9.02 10.11 -6.60
C LYS A 7 7.73 9.72 -5.87
N LEU A 8 7.05 8.73 -6.41
CA LEU A 8 5.90 8.11 -5.75
C LEU A 8 6.38 7.17 -4.64
N ALA A 9 5.67 7.18 -3.53
CA ALA A 9 5.94 6.34 -2.37
C ALA A 9 4.62 5.98 -1.69
N ARG A 10 4.57 4.81 -1.05
CA ARG A 10 3.40 4.37 -0.29
C ARG A 10 3.47 4.95 1.11
N ILE A 11 2.36 5.45 1.64
CA ILE A 11 2.28 5.83 3.05
C ILE A 11 2.25 4.54 3.88
N LYS A 12 3.22 4.38 4.78
CA LYS A 12 3.32 3.23 5.69
C LYS A 12 2.70 3.52 7.04
N GLU A 13 2.91 4.72 7.56
CA GLU A 13 2.44 5.13 8.88
C GLU A 13 2.24 6.64 8.94
N ILE A 14 1.18 7.09 9.62
CA ILE A 14 0.89 8.50 9.86
C ILE A 14 1.13 8.79 11.34
N LYS A 15 2.07 9.68 11.65
CA LYS A 15 2.44 10.07 13.02
C LYS A 15 1.65 11.29 13.45
N ARG A 16 0.80 11.11 14.45
CA ARG A 16 -0.03 12.17 15.05
C ARG A 16 0.65 12.77 16.27
N GLY A 17 0.53 14.08 16.42
CA GLY A 17 0.98 14.81 17.61
C GLY A 17 0.05 14.65 18.80
N LYS A 18 0.42 15.26 19.93
CA LYS A 18 -0.39 15.30 21.16
C LYS A 18 -1.74 16.02 20.96
N ASP A 19 -1.76 17.00 20.08
CA ASP A 19 -2.94 17.73 19.61
C ASP A 19 -3.76 16.96 18.56
N ARG A 20 -3.38 15.71 18.25
CA ARG A 20 -3.98 14.85 17.20
C ARG A 20 -3.73 15.30 15.77
N GLU A 21 -2.95 16.36 15.57
CA GLU A 21 -2.60 16.86 14.24
C GLU A 21 -1.55 15.97 13.56
N VAL A 22 -1.70 15.77 12.24
CA VAL A 22 -0.78 14.99 11.43
C VAL A 22 0.40 15.88 11.02
N ARG A 23 1.54 15.69 11.68
CA ARG A 23 2.77 16.45 11.34
C ARG A 23 3.68 15.67 10.40
N ASN A 24 3.85 14.38 10.63
CA ASN A 24 4.83 13.54 9.96
C ASN A 24 4.22 12.24 9.45
N VAL A 25 4.79 11.73 8.36
CA VAL A 25 4.38 10.49 7.70
C VAL A 25 5.63 9.67 7.38
N SER A 26 5.59 8.38 7.70
CA SER A 26 6.58 7.40 7.24
C SER A 26 6.15 6.93 5.85
N ILE A 27 6.93 7.24 4.83
CA ILE A 27 6.70 6.78 3.45
C ILE A 27 7.68 5.67 3.10
N GLU A 28 7.19 4.66 2.40
CA GLU A 28 7.95 3.53 1.89
C GLU A 28 8.15 3.68 0.39
N LEU A 29 9.41 3.72 -0.02
CA LEU A 29 9.81 3.73 -1.42
C LEU A 29 9.75 2.31 -1.99
N PRO A 30 9.62 2.13 -3.33
CA PRO A 30 9.63 0.81 -3.97
C PRO A 30 10.88 -0.05 -3.66
N GLN A 31 11.98 0.59 -3.28
CA GLN A 31 13.22 -0.09 -2.86
C GLN A 31 13.18 -0.61 -1.40
N GLY A 32 12.03 -0.54 -0.71
CA GLY A 32 11.88 -0.91 0.70
C GLY A 32 12.44 0.12 1.70
N LYS A 33 12.99 1.24 1.21
CA LYS A 33 13.51 2.32 2.07
C LYS A 33 12.36 3.12 2.66
N ILE A 34 12.42 3.33 3.97
CA ILE A 34 11.43 4.13 4.70
C ILE A 34 12.03 5.51 4.99
N LEU A 35 11.29 6.57 4.65
CA LEU A 35 11.66 7.95 4.92
C LEU A 35 10.59 8.61 5.79
N ASN A 36 11.02 9.42 6.75
CA ASN A 36 10.11 10.30 7.49
C ASN A 36 10.02 11.65 6.75
N ARG A 37 8.80 12.05 6.36
CA ARG A 37 8.54 13.35 5.73
C ARG A 37 7.40 14.07 6.43
N PRO A 38 7.44 15.41 6.54
CA PRO A 38 6.29 16.15 7.03
C PRO A 38 5.15 16.07 6.01
N MET A 39 3.91 16.03 6.48
CA MET A 39 2.72 15.94 5.61
C MET A 39 2.65 17.10 4.61
N ASN A 40 3.10 18.30 5.02
CA ASN A 40 3.13 19.50 4.19
C ASN A 40 4.02 19.38 2.91
N MET A 41 4.91 18.39 2.86
CA MET A 41 5.78 18.16 1.69
C MET A 41 5.25 17.05 0.77
N LEU A 42 4.11 16.44 1.10
CA LEU A 42 3.52 15.35 0.34
C LEU A 42 2.34 15.84 -0.48
N TYR A 43 2.20 15.30 -1.68
CA TYR A 43 1.01 15.48 -2.51
C TYR A 43 0.23 14.17 -2.54
N SER A 44 -1.09 14.26 -2.33
CA SER A 44 -1.98 13.11 -2.42
C SER A 44 -2.09 12.65 -3.87
N LEU A 45 -1.98 11.34 -4.09
CA LEU A 45 -2.28 10.70 -5.37
C LEU A 45 -3.20 9.52 -5.08
N GLU A 46 -4.46 9.63 -5.50
CA GLU A 46 -5.41 8.54 -5.46
C GLU A 46 -5.13 7.62 -6.65
N ILE A 47 -4.58 6.44 -6.39
CA ILE A 47 -4.52 5.37 -7.37
C ILE A 47 -5.82 4.60 -7.22
N LYS A 48 -6.62 4.52 -8.28
CA LYS A 48 -7.71 3.55 -8.33
C LYS A 48 -7.05 2.19 -8.48
N ASP A 49 -7.20 1.33 -7.47
CA ASP A 49 -6.88 -0.09 -7.65
C ASP A 49 -7.90 -0.63 -8.66
N GLU A 50 -7.55 -0.58 -9.94
CA GLU A 50 -8.22 -1.39 -10.95
C GLU A 50 -7.91 -2.85 -10.61
N GLU A 51 -8.84 -3.48 -9.90
CA GLU A 51 -8.89 -4.91 -9.58
C GLU A 51 -7.56 -5.57 -9.22
N ASN A 52 -7.33 -5.76 -7.91
CA ASN A 52 -6.61 -6.94 -7.46
C ASN A 52 -7.49 -8.19 -7.67
N SER A 53 -7.81 -8.52 -8.92
CA SER A 53 -8.42 -9.78 -9.33
C SER A 53 -7.35 -10.87 -9.40
N ASN A 54 -6.73 -11.17 -8.26
CA ASN A 54 -6.26 -12.52 -8.00
C ASN A 54 -6.12 -12.73 -6.49
N SER A 55 -7.29 -12.85 -5.87
CA SER A 55 -7.48 -13.75 -4.75
C SER A 55 -6.66 -15.02 -4.94
N GLN A 56 -5.83 -15.32 -3.94
CA GLN A 56 -5.10 -16.57 -3.75
C GLN A 56 -5.91 -17.79 -4.22
N PRO A 57 -5.28 -18.82 -4.84
CA PRO A 57 -5.96 -20.06 -5.12
C PRO A 57 -6.29 -20.73 -3.79
N ALA A 58 -7.54 -20.62 -3.35
CA ALA A 58 -8.10 -21.54 -2.38
C ALA A 58 -8.18 -22.90 -3.09
N VAL A 59 -7.12 -23.70 -2.92
CA VAL A 59 -7.12 -25.13 -3.23
C VAL A 59 -8.21 -25.76 -2.36
N PHE A 60 -9.43 -25.85 -2.87
CA PHE A 60 -10.47 -26.68 -2.27
C PHE A 60 -10.31 -28.08 -2.87
N ASP A 61 -9.36 -28.80 -2.29
CA ASP A 61 -9.10 -30.21 -2.52
C ASP A 61 -10.22 -31.03 -1.86
N LYS A 62 -11.07 -31.67 -2.66
CA LYS A 62 -11.48 -33.08 -2.52
C LYS A 62 -12.43 -33.47 -3.64
N SER A 63 -11.84 -33.82 -4.77
CA SER A 63 -12.36 -34.94 -5.56
C SER A 63 -11.96 -36.21 -4.82
N ILE A 64 -12.92 -37.09 -4.55
CA ILE A 64 -12.83 -38.57 -4.46
C ILE A 64 -14.13 -39.01 -3.77
N GLN A 65 -15.09 -39.43 -4.60
CA GLN A 65 -15.90 -40.62 -4.35
C GLN A 65 -16.50 -41.00 -5.70
N SER A 66 -15.69 -41.72 -6.48
CA SER A 66 -16.14 -42.59 -7.55
C SER A 66 -15.83 -44.01 -7.07
N ALA A 67 -16.87 -44.84 -6.94
CA ALA A 67 -16.91 -46.28 -6.64
C ALA A 67 -18.17 -46.50 -5.80
N ASP A 68 -19.14 -47.34 -6.11
CA ASP A 68 -19.31 -48.41 -7.08
C ASP A 68 -20.82 -48.73 -7.13
N GLU A 69 -21.21 -49.41 -8.20
CA GLU A 69 -22.49 -50.12 -8.46
C GLU A 69 -23.61 -49.40 -9.21
#